data_AF-A0A2V7DTD4-F1
#
_entry.id   AF-A0A2V7DTD4-F1
#
_cell.length_a   1.000
_cell.length_b   1.000
_cell.length_c   1.000
_cell.angle_alpha   90.00
_cell.angle_beta   90.00
_cell.angle_gamma   90.00
#
_symmetry.space_group_name_H-M   'P 1'
#
loop_
_entity.id
_entity.type
_entity.pdbx_description
1 polymer ?
#
loop_
_entity_poly.entity_id
_entity_poly.type
_entity_poly.pdbx_seq_one_letter_code
_entity_poly.pdbx_strand_id
1 'polypeptide(L)' 'MLDVWDQWAEVTAIDLVRPRAERVVGRHPLRAGDALQIGAALVAADDDPSTLEFVTLDQVLAEAAEREGFRVLGP' A
#
# COMPACT_ATOMS: atom_id res chain seq x y z
N MET A 1 12.08 11.80 21.35
CA MET A 1 11.57 11.15 20.13
C MET A 1 12.69 10.30 19.59
N LEU A 2 12.43 9.06 19.18
CA LEU A 2 13.48 8.17 18.68
C LEU A 2 13.90 8.65 17.28
N ASP A 3 15.20 8.76 17.02
CA ASP A 3 15.81 9.28 15.79
C ASP A 3 15.40 8.52 14.50
N VAL A 4 14.75 7.36 14.65
CA VAL A 4 14.14 6.58 13.55
C VAL A 4 12.88 7.25 12.96
N TRP A 5 12.26 8.19 13.66
CA TRP A 5 11.07 8.88 13.16
C TRP A 5 11.42 9.90 12.06
N ASP A 6 12.67 10.32 11.94
CA ASP A 6 13.11 11.25 10.89
C ASP A 6 13.41 10.56 9.55
N GLN A 7 13.26 9.22 9.49
CA GLN A 7 13.65 8.41 8.32
C GLN A 7 12.47 7.85 7.52
N TRP A 8 11.23 8.11 7.93
CA TRP A 8 10.03 7.68 7.20
C TRP A 8 9.31 8.89 6.61
N ALA A 9 8.72 8.69 5.43
CA ALA A 9 7.87 9.67 4.79
C ALA A 9 6.42 9.19 4.84
N GLU A 10 5.53 10.01 5.38
CA GLU A 10 4.10 9.74 5.37
C GLU A 10 3.49 10.08 4.00
N VAL A 11 2.65 9.18 3.48
CA VAL A 11 1.78 9.51 2.35
C VAL A 11 0.55 10.27 2.87
N THR A 12 0.60 11.59 2.81
CA THR A 12 -0.47 12.48 3.30
C THR A 12 -1.51 12.86 2.23
N ALA A 13 -1.25 12.53 0.96
CA ALA A 13 -2.08 12.90 -0.19
C ALA A 13 -3.35 12.04 -0.31
N ILE A 14 -4.24 12.11 0.68
CA ILE A 14 -5.43 11.24 0.79
C ILE A 14 -6.36 11.33 -0.44
N ASP A 15 -6.43 12.48 -1.10
CA ASP A 15 -7.24 12.66 -2.31
C ASP A 15 -6.70 11.86 -3.50
N LEU A 16 -5.40 11.56 -3.52
CA LEU A 16 -4.79 10.67 -4.50
C LEU A 16 -4.93 9.20 -4.08
N VAL A 17 -4.88 8.92 -2.77
CA VAL A 17 -4.98 7.56 -2.23
C VAL A 17 -6.39 6.98 -2.39
N ARG A 18 -7.42 7.77 -2.08
CA ARG A 18 -8.83 7.33 -2.10
C ARG A 18 -9.26 6.64 -3.40
N PRO A 19 -9.10 7.22 -4.61
CA PRO A 19 -9.54 6.58 -5.85
C PRO A 19 -8.81 5.26 -6.13
N ARG A 20 -7.55 5.13 -5.68
CA ARG A 20 -6.79 3.87 -5.79
C ARG A 20 -7.33 2.82 -4.82
N ALA A 21 -7.61 3.21 -3.58
CA ALA A 21 -8.21 2.32 -2.58
C ALA A 21 -9.61 1.83 -3.01
N GLU A 22 -10.44 2.69 -3.58
CA GLU A 22 -11.76 2.31 -4.11
C GLU A 22 -11.65 1.26 -5.23
N ARG A 23 -10.69 1.44 -6.15
CA ARG A 23 -10.38 0.46 -7.19
C ARG A 23 -9.90 -0.88 -6.61
N VAL A 24 -9.06 -0.84 -5.58
CA VAL A 24 -8.53 -2.01 -4.89
C VAL A 24 -9.65 -2.82 -4.22
N VAL A 25 -10.58 -2.17 -3.51
CA VAL A 25 -11.75 -2.86 -2.90
C VAL A 25 -12.64 -3.51 -3.96
N GLY A 26 -12.72 -2.93 -5.16
CA GLY A 26 -13.47 -3.52 -6.28
C GLY A 26 -12.85 -4.81 -6.85
N ARG A 27 -11.56 -5.07 -6.59
CA ARG A 27 -10.80 -6.21 -7.14
C ARG A 27 -10.45 -7.26 -6.09
N HIS A 28 -10.32 -6.85 -4.84
CA HIS A 28 -9.84 -7.69 -3.75
C HIS A 28 -10.80 -7.59 -2.56
N PRO A 29 -11.11 -8.69 -1.86
CA PRO A 29 -11.99 -8.69 -0.70
C PRO A 29 -11.27 -8.14 0.55
N LEU A 30 -10.88 -6.87 0.51
CA LEU A 30 -10.14 -6.19 1.59
C LEU A 30 -11.03 -5.29 2.44
N ARG A 31 -10.59 -5.04 3.68
CA ARG A 31 -11.14 -3.96 4.50
C ARG A 31 -10.67 -2.62 3.95
N ALA A 32 -11.42 -1.56 4.25
CA ALA A 32 -11.09 -0.21 3.79
C ALA A 32 -9.68 0.24 4.21
N GLY A 33 -9.23 -0.12 5.42
CA GLY A 33 -7.88 0.21 5.90
C GLY A 33 -6.78 -0.44 5.06
N ASP A 34 -6.91 -1.73 4.76
CA ASP A 34 -5.94 -2.49 3.97
C ASP A 34 -5.90 -1.97 2.51
N ALA A 35 -7.06 -1.63 1.95
CA ALA A 35 -7.14 -1.01 0.64
C ALA A 35 -6.52 0.40 0.60
N LEU A 36 -6.65 1.18 1.67
CA LEU A 36 -5.99 2.48 1.81
C LEU A 36 -4.47 2.31 1.89
N GLN A 37 -3.96 1.26 2.52
CA GLN A 37 -2.52 0.97 2.56
C GLN A 37 -1.97 0.65 1.16
N ILE A 38 -2.63 -0.22 0.39
CA ILE A 38 -2.25 -0.47 -1.02
C ILE A 38 -2.38 0.82 -1.85
N GLY A 39 -3.46 1.58 -1.66
CA GLY A 39 -3.66 2.86 -2.33
C GLY A 39 -2.53 3.86 -2.06
N ALA A 40 -2.06 3.93 -0.81
CA ALA A 40 -0.94 4.78 -0.42
C ALA A 40 0.38 4.31 -1.03
N ALA A 41 0.64 3.00 -1.03
CA ALA A 41 1.81 2.42 -1.70
C ALA A 41 1.82 2.72 -3.19
N LEU A 42 0.67 2.67 -3.87
CA LEU A 42 0.54 3.03 -5.28
C LEU A 42 0.84 4.50 -5.54
N VAL A 43 0.40 5.41 -4.66
CA VAL A 43 0.77 6.84 -4.76
C VAL A 43 2.27 7.02 -4.57
N ALA A 44 2.87 6.34 -3.59
CA ALA A 44 4.31 6.41 -3.34
C ALA A 44 5.14 5.85 -4.50
N ALA A 45 4.62 4.84 -5.19
CA ALA A 45 5.24 4.18 -6.33
C ALA A 45 4.96 4.86 -7.68
N ASP A 46 4.25 6.00 -7.70
CA ASP A 46 3.78 6.68 -8.92
C ASP A 46 3.01 5.74 -9.88
N ASP A 47 2.16 4.87 -9.31
CA ASP A 47 1.46 3.77 -9.99
C ASP A 47 2.36 2.77 -10.75
N ASP A 48 3.66 2.71 -10.44
CA ASP A 48 4.57 1.63 -10.83
C ASP A 48 4.98 0.78 -9.61
N PRO A 49 4.15 -0.20 -9.19
CA PRO A 49 4.39 -1.07 -8.04
C PRO A 49 5.73 -1.81 -8.04
N SER A 50 6.38 -1.95 -9.20
CA SER A 50 7.67 -2.64 -9.30
C SER A 50 8.83 -1.84 -8.71
N THR A 51 8.63 -0.54 -8.48
CA THR A 51 9.64 0.39 -7.95
C THR A 51 9.77 0.37 -6.43
N LEU A 52 8.79 -0.23 -5.71
CA LEU A 52 8.76 -0.28 -4.26
C LEU A 52 8.42 -1.68 -3.73
N GLU A 53 9.00 -2.01 -2.59
CA GLU A 53 8.66 -3.22 -1.84
C GLU A 53 7.51 -2.91 -0.88
N PHE A 54 6.54 -3.82 -0.78
CA PHE A 54 5.41 -3.71 0.13
C PHE A 54 5.62 -4.65 1.32
N VAL A 55 5.71 -4.11 2.53
CA VAL A 55 6.00 -4.91 3.74
C VAL A 55 4.73 -5.16 4.52
N THR A 56 4.38 -6.41 4.77
CA THR A 56 3.24 -6.77 5.63
C THR A 56 3.38 -8.19 6.19
N LEU A 57 2.83 -8.42 7.38
CA LEU A 57 2.64 -9.75 7.99
C LEU A 57 1.19 -10.24 7.90
N ASP A 58 0.33 -9.48 7.22
CA ASP A 58 -1.04 -9.90 6.93
C ASP A 58 -1.06 -10.60 5.56
N GLN A 59 -1.37 -11.90 5.58
CA GLN A 59 -1.38 -12.73 4.37
C GLN A 59 -2.41 -12.28 3.34
N VAL A 60 -3.58 -11.80 3.77
CA VAL A 60 -4.65 -11.37 2.85
C VAL A 60 -4.25 -10.08 2.15
N LEU A 61 -3.64 -9.14 2.89
CA LEU A 61 -3.08 -7.91 2.34
C LEU A 61 -1.88 -8.20 1.43
N ALA A 62 -0.99 -9.12 1.82
CA ALA A 62 0.15 -9.55 0.99
C ALA A 62 -0.31 -10.04 -0.38
N GLU A 63 -1.25 -10.99 -0.43
CA GLU A 63 -1.77 -11.53 -1.68
C GLU A 63 -2.41 -10.44 -2.57
N ALA A 64 -3.12 -9.48 -1.96
CA ALA A 64 -3.71 -8.38 -2.71
C ALA A 64 -2.65 -7.41 -3.26
N ALA A 65 -1.61 -7.10 -2.47
CA ALA A 65 -0.50 -6.25 -2.91
C ALA A 65 0.29 -6.90 -4.05
N GLU A 66 0.57 -8.21 -3.97
CA GLU A 66 1.19 -8.96 -5.07
C GLU A 66 0.34 -8.93 -6.35
N ARG A 67 -0.99 -9.08 -6.24
CA ARG A 67 -1.90 -9.00 -7.39
C ARG A 67 -2.01 -7.59 -7.97
N GLU A 68 -1.77 -6.54 -7.19
CA GLU A 68 -1.62 -5.18 -7.71
C GLU A 68 -0.21 -4.91 -8.29
N GLY A 69 0.73 -5.85 -8.15
CA GLY A 69 2.04 -5.82 -8.81
C GLY A 69 3.23 -5.53 -7.91
N PHE A 70 3.02 -5.36 -6.60
CA PHE A 70 4.12 -5.12 -5.66
C PHE A 70 4.95 -6.38 -5.43
N ARG A 71 6.26 -6.20 -5.19
CA ARG A 71 7.05 -7.21 -4.51
C ARG A 71 6.75 -7.15 -3.01
N VAL A 72 6.19 -8.21 -2.44
CA VAL A 72 5.91 -8.25 -1.01
C VAL A 72 7.09 -8.83 -0.22
N LEU A 73 7.40 -8.21 0.92
CA LEU A 73 8.33 -8.72 1.93
C LEU A 73 7.56 -9.07 3.22
N GLY A 74 7.57 -10.35 3.58
CA GLY A 74 6.70 -10.93 4.61
C GLY A 74 5.83 -12.03 4.01
N PRO A 75 5.40 -13.01 4.83
CA PRO A 75 4.21 -12.86 5.68
C PRO A 75 4.38 -13.36 7.13
#